data_AF-A0A9X2G2D3-F1
#
_entry.id   AF-A0A9X2G2D3-F1
#
_cell.length_a   1.000
_cell.length_b   1.000
_cell.length_c   1.000
_cell.angle_alpha   90.00
_cell.angle_beta   90.00
_cell.angle_gamma   90.00
#
_symmetry.space_group_name_H-M   'P 1'
#
loop_
_entity.id
_entity.type
_entity.pdbx_description
1 polymer ?
#
loop_
_entity_poly.entity_id
_entity_poly.type
_entity_poly.pdbx_seq_one_letter_code
_entity_poly.pdbx_strand_id
1 'polypeptide(L)'
;MEQPPHNPDDDVPEQERLWPGEIDLTGAVSQDDALVDVIYDAISEVEGTENPVPEWGARTLARALANELPDPQSGALHRFAITGRVDKPMIGTELMSIYTSTRDAEIVEWIAHFDRYITSLPSDDAPEPGPPPAEEVPIGGTPLDQVRAYLRIAFAEADERGEPISQEDAQAIATMLGPLLPPDAAIRRFADTGETDPAALDECRRLVERSWRSPDLHTWAVRLQQYLVAHADASPPAEAPHREEHPQVAEGIREHGDAFRAFLTLPDTDSRASDLLDRFRAFYIGTYPGMDELLIDLTDIRHWRRAVSELEDRLGINGYVQLDSTRIEAMARETWDIVQIGQSWYVFNK
;
A
#
# COMPACT_ATOMS: atom_id res chain seq x y z
N MET A 1 -15.46 36.46 -19.62
CA MET A 1 -14.46 35.59 -18.97
C MET A 1 -14.54 34.27 -19.70
N GLU A 2 -13.59 34.02 -20.58
CA GLU A 2 -13.49 32.74 -21.30
C GLU A 2 -13.04 31.69 -20.28
N GLN A 3 -13.74 30.56 -20.22
CA GLN A 3 -13.30 29.43 -19.39
C GLN A 3 -11.95 28.94 -19.93
N PRO A 4 -10.97 28.69 -19.06
CA PRO A 4 -9.72 28.06 -19.48
C PRO A 4 -10.03 26.71 -20.14
N PRO A 5 -9.26 26.31 -21.17
CA PRO A 5 -9.47 25.04 -21.84
C PRO A 5 -9.35 23.91 -20.81
N HIS A 6 -10.39 23.08 -20.73
CA HIS A 6 -10.44 21.88 -19.90
C HIS A 6 -9.38 20.89 -20.41
N ASN A 7 -8.43 20.51 -19.56
CA ASN A 7 -7.46 19.48 -19.90
C ASN A 7 -8.15 18.12 -19.72
N PRO A 8 -8.25 17.26 -20.75
CA PRO A 8 -8.87 15.93 -20.62
C PRO A 8 -8.26 15.06 -19.51
N ASP A 9 -7.02 15.33 -19.10
CA ASP A 9 -6.37 14.62 -17.98
C ASP A 9 -6.94 14.99 -16.60
N ASP A 10 -7.72 16.06 -16.48
CA ASP A 10 -8.30 16.49 -15.20
C ASP A 10 -9.46 15.58 -14.74
N ASP A 11 -10.04 14.79 -15.63
CA ASP A 11 -11.17 13.88 -15.33
C ASP A 11 -10.75 12.49 -14.82
N VAL A 12 -9.44 12.19 -14.77
CA VAL A 12 -8.93 10.94 -14.20
C VAL A 12 -8.93 11.03 -12.67
N PRO A 13 -9.57 10.08 -11.95
CA PRO A 13 -9.56 10.04 -10.48
C PRO A 13 -8.14 10.19 -9.93
N GLU A 14 -7.94 10.99 -8.87
CA GLU A 14 -6.61 11.24 -8.30
C GLU A 14 -5.83 9.96 -7.92
N GLN A 15 -6.55 8.86 -7.66
CA GLN A 15 -5.98 7.55 -7.32
C GLN A 15 -5.39 6.79 -8.52
N GLU A 16 -5.73 7.20 -9.74
CA GLU A 16 -5.23 6.63 -11.00
C GLU A 16 -4.16 7.53 -11.64
N ARG A 17 -3.80 8.64 -10.99
CA ARG A 17 -2.74 9.53 -11.46
C ARG A 17 -1.37 9.02 -11.01
N LEU A 18 -0.60 8.55 -11.98
CA LEU A 18 0.81 8.19 -11.79
C LEU A 18 1.64 9.43 -11.49
N TRP A 19 2.67 9.28 -10.65
CA TRP A 19 3.59 10.38 -10.41
C TRP A 19 4.41 10.68 -11.67
N PRO A 20 4.86 11.93 -11.89
CA PRO A 20 5.76 12.23 -13.00
C PRO A 20 7.00 11.32 -12.97
N GLY A 21 7.18 10.53 -14.03
CA GLY A 21 8.28 9.55 -14.16
C GLY A 21 7.96 8.12 -13.69
N GLU A 22 6.74 7.85 -13.21
CA GLU A 22 6.29 6.50 -12.87
C GLU A 22 5.70 5.80 -14.11
N ILE A 23 6.06 4.52 -14.29
CA ILE A 23 5.59 3.68 -15.39
C ILE A 23 4.63 2.62 -14.84
N ASP A 24 3.40 2.63 -15.34
CA ASP A 24 2.39 1.61 -15.11
C ASP A 24 2.61 0.41 -16.03
N LEU A 25 3.15 -0.66 -15.45
CA LEU A 25 3.33 -1.93 -16.15
C LEU A 25 2.01 -2.73 -16.27
N THR A 26 0.94 -2.33 -15.55
CA THR A 26 -0.38 -2.98 -15.64
C THR A 26 -1.14 -2.57 -16.91
N GLY A 27 -0.82 -1.40 -17.48
CA GLY A 27 -1.55 -0.85 -18.62
C GLY A 27 -2.99 -0.50 -18.30
N ALA A 28 -3.23 -0.10 -17.04
CA ALA A 28 -4.45 0.58 -16.64
C ALA A 28 -4.44 2.02 -17.17
N VAL A 29 -3.26 2.63 -17.28
CA VAL A 29 -3.04 3.97 -17.83
C VAL A 29 -2.28 3.89 -19.16
N SER A 30 -2.74 4.59 -20.19
CA SER A 30 -2.01 4.74 -21.45
C SER A 30 -0.82 5.69 -21.25
N GLN A 31 0.39 5.22 -21.56
CA GLN A 31 1.64 5.94 -21.30
C GLN A 31 2.65 5.77 -22.44
N ASP A 32 2.17 5.74 -23.69
CA ASP A 32 3.00 5.35 -24.84
C ASP A 32 4.27 6.22 -24.95
N ASP A 33 4.16 7.55 -24.79
CA ASP A 33 5.32 8.46 -24.82
C ASP A 33 6.30 8.24 -23.65
N ALA A 34 5.79 8.01 -22.44
CA ALA A 34 6.64 7.80 -21.26
C ALA A 34 7.35 6.44 -21.31
N LEU A 35 6.72 5.42 -21.89
CA LEU A 35 7.34 4.12 -22.12
C LEU A 35 8.51 4.24 -23.10
N VAL A 36 8.33 5.00 -24.19
CA VAL A 36 9.36 5.24 -25.21
C VAL A 36 10.63 5.83 -24.59
N ASP A 37 10.50 6.89 -23.78
CA ASP A 37 11.65 7.53 -23.11
C ASP A 37 12.43 6.53 -22.25
N VAL A 38 11.73 5.75 -21.42
CA VAL A 38 12.34 4.75 -20.53
C VAL A 38 12.97 3.59 -21.31
N ILE A 39 12.37 3.19 -22.43
CA ILE A 39 12.93 2.16 -23.32
C ILE A 39 14.24 2.66 -23.94
N TYR A 40 14.29 3.90 -24.42
CA TYR A 40 15.52 4.45 -25.00
C TYR A 40 16.64 4.58 -23.97
N ASP A 41 16.31 4.95 -22.74
CA ASP A 41 17.28 4.94 -21.64
C ASP A 41 17.85 3.52 -21.44
N ALA A 42 16.99 2.49 -21.37
CA ALA A 42 17.42 1.10 -21.20
C ALA A 42 18.29 0.58 -22.36
N ILE A 43 17.95 0.95 -23.60
CA ILE A 43 18.69 0.56 -24.79
C ILE A 43 20.06 1.26 -24.81
N SER A 44 20.11 2.55 -24.47
CA SER A 44 21.34 3.33 -24.44
C SER A 44 22.36 2.79 -23.43
N GLU A 45 21.91 2.21 -22.31
CA GLU A 45 22.78 1.59 -21.31
C GLU A 45 23.57 0.39 -21.85
N VAL A 46 23.06 -0.29 -22.88
CA VAL A 46 23.67 -1.49 -23.46
C VAL A 46 24.26 -1.25 -24.84
N GLU A 47 24.10 -0.04 -25.38
CA GLU A 47 24.63 0.31 -26.69
C GLU A 47 26.16 0.18 -26.71
N GLY A 48 26.67 -0.58 -27.69
CA GLY A 48 28.10 -0.89 -27.79
C GLY A 48 28.59 -2.01 -26.85
N THR A 49 27.68 -2.70 -26.14
CA THR A 49 28.01 -3.89 -25.34
C THR A 49 27.33 -5.15 -25.91
N GLU A 50 27.85 -6.33 -25.57
CA GLU A 50 27.15 -7.60 -25.84
C GLU A 50 26.09 -7.94 -24.79
N ASN A 51 25.91 -7.07 -23.78
CA ASN A 51 24.99 -7.33 -22.68
C ASN A 51 23.53 -7.13 -23.14
N PRO A 52 22.60 -7.95 -22.64
CA PRO A 52 21.18 -7.69 -22.81
C PRO A 52 20.77 -6.45 -22.00
N VAL A 53 19.64 -5.83 -22.36
CA VAL A 53 19.02 -4.74 -21.59
C VAL A 53 18.82 -5.16 -20.12
N PRO A 54 18.89 -4.24 -19.15
CA PRO A 54 18.61 -4.58 -17.76
C PRO A 54 17.16 -5.07 -17.59
N GLU A 55 16.88 -5.82 -16.52
CA GLU A 55 15.56 -6.42 -16.28
C GLU A 55 14.42 -5.38 -16.29
N TRP A 56 14.63 -4.22 -15.67
CA TRP A 56 13.64 -3.14 -15.68
C TRP A 56 13.33 -2.68 -17.12
N GLY A 57 14.35 -2.55 -17.97
CA GLY A 57 14.20 -2.20 -19.38
C GLY A 57 13.51 -3.28 -20.18
N ALA A 58 13.82 -4.55 -19.92
CA ALA A 58 13.12 -5.69 -20.51
C ALA A 58 11.63 -5.69 -20.16
N ARG A 59 11.26 -5.36 -18.91
CA ARG A 59 9.86 -5.29 -18.48
C ARG A 59 9.11 -4.13 -19.14
N THR A 60 9.75 -2.96 -19.29
CA THR A 60 9.19 -1.83 -20.04
C THR A 60 9.01 -2.16 -21.52
N LEU A 61 10.00 -2.79 -22.16
CA LEU A 61 9.90 -3.30 -23.53
C LEU A 61 8.73 -4.27 -23.68
N ALA A 62 8.59 -5.23 -22.76
CA ALA A 62 7.48 -6.18 -22.81
C ALA A 62 6.11 -5.50 -22.67
N ARG A 63 6.00 -4.47 -21.82
CA ARG A 63 4.76 -3.67 -21.68
C ARG A 63 4.42 -2.95 -22.98
N ALA A 64 5.38 -2.26 -23.59
CA ALA A 64 5.17 -1.55 -24.85
C ALA A 64 4.83 -2.52 -25.99
N LEU A 65 5.54 -3.65 -26.08
CA LEU A 65 5.23 -4.70 -27.06
C LEU A 65 3.87 -5.35 -26.83
N ALA A 66 3.41 -5.49 -25.58
CA ALA A 66 2.07 -5.96 -25.28
C ALA A 66 0.98 -4.99 -25.79
N ASN A 67 1.24 -3.68 -25.80
CA ASN A 67 0.29 -2.68 -26.36
C ASN A 67 0.05 -2.87 -27.86
N GLU A 68 0.97 -3.51 -28.58
CA GLU A 68 0.84 -3.83 -30.01
C GLU A 68 -0.06 -5.05 -30.30
N LEU A 69 -0.45 -5.79 -29.26
CA LEU A 69 -1.35 -6.94 -29.41
C LEU A 69 -2.82 -6.52 -29.41
N PRO A 70 -3.73 -7.31 -30.03
CA PRO A 70 -5.17 -7.05 -29.98
C PRO A 70 -5.76 -7.04 -28.56
N ASP A 71 -5.12 -7.75 -27.63
CA ASP A 71 -5.48 -7.78 -26.21
C ASP A 71 -4.22 -7.56 -25.35
N PRO A 72 -3.91 -6.30 -25.02
CA PRO A 72 -2.69 -5.94 -24.31
C PRO A 72 -2.57 -6.44 -22.85
N GLN A 73 -3.63 -7.00 -22.27
CA GLN A 73 -3.69 -7.35 -20.84
C GLN A 73 -3.71 -8.86 -20.57
N SER A 74 -3.81 -9.71 -21.58
CA SER A 74 -3.93 -11.17 -21.38
C SER A 74 -2.70 -11.99 -21.78
N GLY A 75 -1.77 -11.38 -22.51
CA GLY A 75 -0.60 -12.06 -23.08
C GLY A 75 0.53 -12.40 -22.11
N ALA A 76 1.47 -13.20 -22.59
CA ALA A 76 2.70 -13.55 -21.90
C ALA A 76 3.65 -12.34 -21.76
N LEU A 77 3.68 -11.44 -22.75
CA LEU A 77 4.41 -10.16 -22.65
C LEU A 77 3.91 -9.31 -21.48
N HIS A 78 2.59 -9.17 -21.35
CA HIS A 78 1.97 -8.45 -20.25
C HIS A 78 2.29 -9.10 -18.89
N ARG A 79 2.16 -10.42 -18.79
CA ARG A 79 2.49 -11.16 -17.58
C ARG A 79 3.95 -10.99 -17.18
N PHE A 80 4.87 -11.04 -18.14
CA PHE A 80 6.28 -10.79 -17.90
C PHE A 80 6.51 -9.36 -17.39
N ALA A 81 5.85 -8.36 -18.00
CA ALA A 81 5.96 -6.96 -17.55
C ALA A 81 5.56 -6.78 -16.07
N ILE A 82 4.49 -7.44 -15.60
CA ILE A 82 4.03 -7.35 -14.21
C ILE A 82 4.88 -8.21 -13.24
N THR A 83 5.20 -9.44 -13.65
CA THR A 83 5.69 -10.45 -12.70
C THR A 83 7.18 -10.75 -12.83
N GLY A 84 7.81 -10.39 -13.95
CA GLY A 84 9.16 -10.83 -14.32
C GLY A 84 9.25 -12.31 -14.70
N ARG A 85 8.15 -13.09 -14.64
CA ARG A 85 8.15 -14.51 -14.97
C ARG A 85 8.14 -14.71 -16.49
N VAL A 86 9.04 -15.56 -16.97
CA VAL A 86 9.30 -15.76 -18.39
C VAL A 86 8.62 -17.03 -18.88
N ASP A 87 7.83 -16.92 -19.94
CA ASP A 87 7.29 -18.06 -20.69
C ASP A 87 7.83 -17.95 -22.13
N LYS A 88 9.05 -18.48 -22.36
CA LYS A 88 9.77 -18.26 -23.64
C LYS A 88 8.95 -18.69 -24.86
N PRO A 89 8.27 -19.87 -24.87
CA PRO A 89 7.45 -20.28 -26.01
C PRO A 89 6.29 -19.32 -26.31
N MET A 90 5.57 -18.87 -25.27
CA MET A 90 4.44 -17.96 -25.46
C MET A 90 4.90 -16.55 -25.85
N ILE A 91 5.94 -16.03 -25.19
CA ILE A 91 6.55 -14.74 -25.54
C ILE A 91 7.02 -14.76 -27.00
N GLY A 92 7.73 -15.82 -27.43
CA GLY A 92 8.20 -15.93 -28.82
C GLY A 92 7.05 -15.95 -29.84
N THR A 93 5.91 -16.56 -29.50
CA THR A 93 4.70 -16.56 -30.33
C THR A 93 4.12 -15.16 -30.48
N GLU A 94 4.03 -14.41 -29.37
CA GLU A 94 3.54 -13.02 -29.36
C GLU A 94 4.48 -12.08 -30.12
N LEU A 95 5.80 -12.17 -29.90
CA LEU A 95 6.79 -11.37 -30.62
C LEU A 95 6.74 -11.63 -32.13
N MET A 96 6.56 -12.88 -32.57
CA MET A 96 6.39 -13.21 -33.99
C MET A 96 5.10 -12.60 -34.56
N SER A 97 4.01 -12.59 -33.79
CA SER A 97 2.76 -11.95 -34.19
C SER A 97 2.93 -10.44 -34.40
N ILE A 98 3.60 -9.76 -33.48
CA ILE A 98 3.91 -8.32 -33.59
C ILE A 98 4.84 -8.07 -34.78
N TYR A 99 5.94 -8.83 -34.89
CA TYR A 99 6.93 -8.68 -35.97
C TYR A 99 6.31 -8.85 -37.37
N THR A 100 5.37 -9.77 -37.54
CA THR A 100 4.72 -10.03 -38.83
C THR A 100 3.63 -9.01 -39.19
N SER A 101 3.08 -8.31 -38.20
CA SER A 101 2.01 -7.35 -38.39
C SER A 101 2.51 -5.90 -38.48
N THR A 102 3.62 -5.58 -37.83
CA THR A 102 4.16 -4.22 -37.81
C THR A 102 4.98 -3.88 -39.05
N ARG A 103 5.03 -2.58 -39.37
CA ARG A 103 5.98 -1.99 -40.33
C ARG A 103 6.89 -0.96 -39.68
N ASP A 104 6.74 -0.77 -38.37
CA ASP A 104 7.51 0.21 -37.63
C ASP A 104 8.93 -0.32 -37.38
N ALA A 105 9.93 0.46 -37.78
CA ALA A 105 11.32 0.09 -37.58
C ALA A 105 11.70 0.12 -36.10
N GLU A 106 11.07 1.01 -35.31
CA GLU A 106 11.31 1.15 -33.88
C GLU A 106 10.81 -0.09 -33.13
N ILE A 107 9.59 -0.55 -33.42
CA ILE A 107 9.04 -1.78 -32.82
C ILE A 107 9.91 -3.00 -33.18
N VAL A 108 10.43 -3.07 -34.42
CA VAL A 108 11.34 -4.15 -34.83
C VAL A 108 12.65 -4.13 -34.03
N GLU A 109 13.18 -2.94 -33.74
CA GLU A 109 14.36 -2.76 -32.88
C GLU A 109 14.07 -3.21 -31.44
N TRP A 110 12.93 -2.80 -30.88
CA TRP A 110 12.50 -3.21 -29.53
C TRP A 110 12.37 -4.73 -29.40
N ILE A 111 11.78 -5.40 -30.39
CA ILE A 111 11.70 -6.86 -30.45
C ILE A 111 13.10 -7.48 -30.41
N ALA A 112 14.07 -6.93 -31.16
CA ALA A 112 15.43 -7.47 -31.18
C ALA A 112 16.16 -7.33 -29.84
N HIS A 113 15.98 -6.20 -29.15
CA HIS A 113 16.55 -5.99 -27.80
C HIS A 113 15.92 -6.92 -26.77
N PHE A 114 14.59 -7.07 -26.82
CA PHE A 114 13.87 -7.92 -25.90
C PHE A 114 14.15 -9.42 -26.13
N ASP A 115 14.19 -9.87 -27.40
CA ASP A 115 14.54 -11.25 -27.76
C ASP A 115 15.96 -11.64 -27.29
N ARG A 116 16.92 -10.70 -27.39
CA ARG A 116 18.27 -10.88 -26.85
C ARG A 116 18.24 -11.09 -25.33
N TYR A 117 17.45 -10.30 -24.61
CA TYR A 117 17.26 -10.48 -23.17
C TYR A 117 16.68 -11.87 -22.86
N ILE A 118 15.58 -12.26 -23.49
CA ILE A 118 14.92 -13.55 -23.25
C ILE A 118 15.83 -14.75 -23.58
N THR A 119 16.64 -14.63 -24.64
CA THR A 119 17.61 -15.65 -25.04
C THR A 119 18.78 -15.77 -24.07
N SER A 120 19.19 -14.66 -23.45
CA SER A 120 20.27 -14.63 -22.46
C SER A 120 19.90 -15.28 -21.13
N LEU A 121 18.60 -15.36 -20.83
CA LEU A 121 18.12 -16.02 -19.63
C LEU A 121 18.40 -17.53 -19.72
N PRO A 122 18.74 -18.19 -18.60
CA PRO A 122 18.89 -19.65 -18.57
C PRO A 122 17.62 -20.31 -19.13
N SER A 123 17.78 -21.40 -19.88
CA SER A 123 16.64 -22.19 -20.35
C SER A 123 16.02 -22.94 -19.18
N ASP A 124 14.69 -22.99 -19.10
CA ASP A 124 13.99 -23.84 -18.11
C ASP A 124 14.31 -25.33 -18.30
N ASP A 125 14.75 -25.72 -19.50
CA ASP A 125 15.24 -27.07 -19.81
C ASP A 125 16.70 -27.32 -19.39
N ALA A 126 17.41 -26.29 -18.92
CA ALA A 126 18.65 -26.55 -18.20
C ALA A 126 18.25 -27.47 -17.03
N PRO A 127 18.86 -28.67 -16.90
CA PRO A 127 18.55 -29.53 -15.77
C PRO A 127 18.64 -28.64 -14.55
N GLU A 128 17.52 -28.52 -13.82
CA GLU A 128 17.41 -27.65 -12.64
C GLU A 128 18.76 -27.75 -11.94
N PRO A 129 19.51 -26.64 -11.79
CA PRO A 129 20.74 -26.69 -11.02
C PRO A 129 20.32 -27.35 -9.72
N GLY A 130 20.77 -28.61 -9.53
CA GLY A 130 20.26 -29.45 -8.45
C GLY A 130 20.25 -28.60 -7.19
N PRO A 131 19.17 -28.66 -6.41
CA PRO A 131 18.66 -27.58 -5.57
C PRO A 131 19.79 -26.66 -5.16
N PRO A 132 19.78 -25.37 -5.56
CA PRO A 132 20.90 -24.45 -5.34
C PRO A 132 21.38 -24.71 -3.92
N PRO A 133 22.67 -25.05 -3.72
CA PRO A 133 23.16 -25.60 -2.46
C PRO A 133 22.60 -24.73 -1.36
N ALA A 134 21.62 -25.30 -0.60
CA ALA A 134 20.56 -24.55 0.10
C ALA A 134 21.06 -23.18 0.47
N GLU A 135 20.68 -22.14 -0.31
CA GLU A 135 21.36 -20.83 -0.36
C GLU A 135 21.70 -20.42 1.07
N GLU A 136 22.94 -20.72 1.48
CA GLU A 136 23.24 -20.77 2.90
C GLU A 136 23.13 -19.34 3.38
N VAL A 137 22.17 -19.07 4.27
CA VAL A 137 21.94 -17.75 4.85
C VAL A 137 23.31 -17.18 5.20
N PRO A 138 23.76 -16.09 4.55
CA PRO A 138 25.13 -15.64 4.67
C PRO A 138 25.49 -15.50 6.15
N ILE A 139 26.43 -16.31 6.61
CA ILE A 139 26.83 -16.34 8.03
C ILE A 139 27.44 -14.97 8.43
N GLY A 140 27.89 -14.17 7.46
CA GLY A 140 28.27 -12.77 7.64
C GLY A 140 27.14 -11.79 7.27
N GLY A 141 26.83 -10.86 8.17
CA GLY A 141 25.84 -9.80 7.95
C GLY A 141 25.34 -9.21 9.26
N THR A 142 24.58 -8.12 9.20
CA THR A 142 23.81 -7.69 10.37
C THR A 142 22.64 -8.66 10.60
N PRO A 143 22.08 -8.75 11.81
CA PRO A 143 20.88 -9.56 12.05
C PRO A 143 19.73 -9.25 11.09
N LEU A 144 19.60 -7.98 10.66
CA LEU A 144 18.60 -7.57 9.68
C LEU A 144 18.86 -8.16 8.28
N ASP A 145 20.12 -8.23 7.86
CA ASP A 145 20.50 -8.82 6.57
C ASP A 145 20.18 -10.32 6.54
N GLN A 146 20.40 -11.01 7.66
CA GLN A 146 20.08 -12.44 7.80
C GLN A 146 18.57 -12.68 7.73
N VAL A 147 17.77 -11.86 8.44
CA VAL A 147 16.29 -11.94 8.37
C VAL A 147 15.79 -11.64 6.96
N ARG A 148 16.38 -10.66 6.27
CA ARG A 148 16.02 -10.33 4.88
C ARG A 148 16.33 -11.48 3.92
N ALA A 149 17.49 -12.11 4.06
CA ALA A 149 17.86 -13.28 3.26
C ALA A 149 16.90 -14.46 3.52
N TYR A 150 16.60 -14.73 4.79
CA TYR A 150 15.63 -15.75 5.19
C TYR A 150 14.25 -15.52 4.57
N LEU A 151 13.69 -14.31 4.70
CA LEU A 151 12.37 -14.00 4.16
C LEU A 151 12.31 -14.08 2.64
N ARG A 152 13.41 -13.77 1.92
CA ARG A 152 13.47 -13.96 0.46
C ARG A 152 13.32 -15.42 0.05
N ILE A 153 14.01 -16.31 0.76
CA ILE A 153 13.91 -17.77 0.53
C ILE A 153 12.48 -18.23 0.83
N ALA A 154 11.92 -17.85 1.99
CA ALA A 154 10.56 -18.20 2.38
C ALA A 154 9.51 -17.73 1.35
N PHE A 155 9.70 -16.54 0.76
CA PHE A 155 8.81 -16.03 -0.29
C PHE A 155 8.92 -16.81 -1.58
N ALA A 156 10.15 -17.16 -2.01
CA ALA A 156 10.35 -17.98 -3.19
C ALA A 156 9.70 -19.37 -3.04
N GLU A 157 9.86 -20.01 -1.89
CA GLU A 157 9.24 -21.30 -1.59
C GLU A 157 7.70 -21.24 -1.54
N ALA A 158 7.13 -20.16 -1.00
CA ALA A 158 5.68 -19.95 -1.00
C ALA A 158 5.14 -19.73 -2.43
N ASP A 159 5.87 -18.94 -3.24
CA ASP A 159 5.53 -18.66 -4.64
C ASP A 159 5.62 -19.89 -5.55
N GLU A 160 6.57 -20.79 -5.29
CA GLU A 160 6.72 -22.06 -6.01
C GLU A 160 5.54 -22.99 -5.72
N ARG A 161 5.07 -23.02 -4.47
CA ARG A 161 3.89 -23.79 -4.06
C ARG A 161 2.56 -23.15 -4.47
N GLY A 162 2.55 -21.87 -4.80
CA GLY A 162 1.32 -21.11 -5.03
C GLY A 162 0.48 -20.95 -3.77
N GLU A 163 1.12 -20.95 -2.60
CA GLU A 163 0.49 -20.85 -1.29
C GLU A 163 0.88 -19.51 -0.61
N PRO A 164 0.09 -19.00 0.35
CA PRO A 164 0.56 -17.94 1.24
C PRO A 164 1.81 -18.38 2.01
N ILE A 165 2.59 -17.41 2.51
CA ILE A 165 3.72 -17.68 3.41
C ILE A 165 3.26 -18.44 4.67
N SER A 166 4.18 -19.09 5.38
CA SER A 166 3.82 -19.81 6.60
C SER A 166 3.41 -18.85 7.73
N GLN A 167 2.75 -19.37 8.76
CA GLN A 167 2.42 -18.59 9.97
C GLN A 167 3.68 -18.04 10.66
N GLU A 168 4.73 -18.84 10.73
CA GLU A 168 6.00 -18.45 11.34
C GLU A 168 6.64 -17.28 10.58
N ASP A 169 6.67 -17.34 9.25
CA ASP A 169 7.16 -16.25 8.40
C ASP A 169 6.30 -14.99 8.56
N ALA A 170 4.98 -15.14 8.62
CA ALA A 170 4.06 -14.03 8.83
C ALA A 170 4.28 -13.36 10.19
N GLN A 171 4.49 -14.14 11.26
CA GLN A 171 4.83 -13.61 12.58
C GLN A 171 6.20 -12.93 12.61
N ALA A 172 7.19 -13.48 11.90
CA ALA A 172 8.51 -12.87 11.76
C ALA A 172 8.40 -11.50 11.07
N ILE A 173 7.64 -11.41 9.97
CA ILE A 173 7.35 -10.13 9.30
C ILE A 173 6.63 -9.16 10.24
N ALA A 174 5.58 -9.61 10.94
CA ALA A 174 4.83 -8.78 11.87
C ALA A 174 5.71 -8.25 13.01
N THR A 175 6.65 -9.06 13.50
CA THR A 175 7.66 -8.65 14.49
C THR A 175 8.56 -7.53 13.94
N MET A 176 8.97 -7.62 12.67
CA MET A 176 9.81 -6.62 12.02
C MET A 176 9.07 -5.31 11.72
N LEU A 177 7.78 -5.39 11.38
CA LEU A 177 6.93 -4.21 11.12
C LEU A 177 6.41 -3.56 12.42
N GLY A 178 6.28 -4.33 13.50
CA GLY A 178 5.72 -3.90 14.78
C GLY A 178 6.31 -2.62 15.38
N PRO A 179 7.63 -2.39 15.35
CA PRO A 179 8.23 -1.14 15.83
C PRO A 179 7.82 0.13 15.05
N LEU A 180 7.27 -0.02 13.85
CA LEU A 180 6.80 1.09 13.01
C LEU A 180 5.35 1.49 13.32
N LEU A 181 4.68 0.75 14.21
CA LEU A 181 3.27 0.88 14.56
C LEU A 181 3.10 1.37 16.01
N PRO A 182 1.90 1.90 16.35
CA PRO A 182 1.54 2.19 17.72
C PRO A 182 1.69 0.96 18.64
N PRO A 183 1.95 1.15 19.95
CA PRO A 183 2.21 0.04 20.86
C PRO A 183 1.09 -1.00 20.97
N ASP A 184 -0.15 -0.58 20.77
CA ASP A 184 -1.41 -1.34 20.85
C ASP A 184 -1.87 -1.94 19.51
N ALA A 185 -1.09 -1.75 18.45
CA ALA A 185 -1.42 -2.24 17.11
C ALA A 185 -1.70 -3.75 17.08
N ALA A 186 -2.77 -4.14 16.40
CA ALA A 186 -3.19 -5.53 16.21
C ALA A 186 -2.10 -6.38 15.53
N ILE A 187 -1.31 -5.81 14.62
CA ILE A 187 -0.15 -6.51 14.02
C ILE A 187 0.89 -6.89 15.07
N ARG A 188 1.11 -6.09 16.12
CA ARG A 188 2.04 -6.44 17.22
C ARG A 188 1.48 -7.61 18.03
N ARG A 189 0.18 -7.61 18.31
CA ARG A 189 -0.49 -8.74 18.97
C ARG A 189 -0.38 -10.01 18.11
N PHE A 190 -0.60 -9.91 16.80
CA PHE A 190 -0.42 -11.03 15.87
C PHE A 190 1.03 -11.54 15.85
N ALA A 191 2.02 -10.65 15.91
CA ALA A 191 3.43 -11.06 16.01
C ALA A 191 3.67 -11.95 17.24
N ASP A 192 3.10 -11.58 18.38
CA ASP A 192 3.28 -12.30 19.65
C ASP A 192 2.46 -13.60 19.72
N THR A 193 1.22 -13.62 19.22
CA THR A 193 0.27 -14.72 19.44
C THR A 193 0.07 -15.62 18.22
N GLY A 194 0.28 -15.08 17.01
CA GLY A 194 -0.04 -15.72 15.75
C GLY A 194 -1.55 -15.82 15.47
N GLU A 195 -2.40 -15.25 16.33
CA GLU A 195 -3.85 -15.26 16.17
C GLU A 195 -4.30 -14.14 15.23
N THR A 196 -5.02 -14.49 14.17
CA THR A 196 -5.51 -13.53 13.17
C THR A 196 -6.66 -12.69 13.74
N ASP A 197 -6.48 -11.37 13.74
CA ASP A 197 -7.48 -10.37 14.13
C ASP A 197 -7.89 -9.56 12.89
N PRO A 198 -9.19 -9.35 12.60
CA PRO A 198 -9.62 -8.45 11.52
C PRO A 198 -8.96 -7.07 11.58
N ALA A 199 -8.67 -6.56 12.79
CA ALA A 199 -7.97 -5.29 12.97
C ALA A 199 -6.53 -5.33 12.42
N ALA A 200 -5.85 -6.49 12.50
CA ALA A 200 -4.51 -6.66 11.95
C ALA A 200 -4.51 -6.58 10.42
N LEU A 201 -5.56 -7.09 9.77
CA LEU A 201 -5.72 -6.99 8.32
C LEU A 201 -5.92 -5.52 7.88
N ASP A 202 -6.75 -4.76 8.60
CA ASP A 202 -6.96 -3.33 8.30
C ASP A 202 -5.71 -2.49 8.56
N GLU A 203 -4.94 -2.78 9.62
CA GLU A 203 -3.62 -2.18 9.83
C GLU A 203 -2.65 -2.52 8.70
N CYS A 204 -2.67 -3.77 8.22
CA CYS A 204 -1.77 -4.22 7.17
C CYS A 204 -2.10 -3.54 5.83
N ARG A 205 -3.39 -3.35 5.50
CA ARG A 205 -3.83 -2.53 4.35
C ARG A 205 -3.24 -1.13 4.41
N ARG A 206 -3.35 -0.45 5.56
CA ARG A 206 -2.76 0.89 5.76
C ARG A 206 -1.24 0.89 5.60
N LEU A 207 -0.55 -0.18 5.99
CA LEU A 207 0.89 -0.31 5.76
C LEU A 207 1.23 -0.49 4.27
N VAL A 208 0.44 -1.25 3.51
CA VAL A 208 0.65 -1.45 2.08
C VAL A 208 0.45 -0.15 1.30
N GLU A 209 -0.57 0.64 1.67
CA GLU A 209 -0.87 1.95 1.06
C GLU A 209 0.19 3.02 1.36
N ARG A 210 1.03 2.81 2.38
CA ARG A 210 2.07 3.76 2.76
C ARG A 210 3.26 3.69 1.81
N SER A 211 3.77 4.84 1.38
CA SER A 211 5.03 4.91 0.62
C SER A 211 6.23 4.60 1.51
N TRP A 212 6.98 3.54 1.17
CA TRP A 212 8.17 3.11 1.89
C TRP A 212 9.44 3.54 1.16
N ARG A 213 10.46 3.98 1.92
CA ARG A 213 11.79 4.21 1.36
C ARG A 213 12.55 2.91 1.05
N SER A 214 12.22 1.83 1.77
CA SER A 214 12.81 0.52 1.56
C SER A 214 11.80 -0.36 0.82
N PRO A 215 12.16 -0.91 -0.36
CA PRO A 215 11.27 -1.78 -1.12
C PRO A 215 10.91 -3.06 -0.34
N ASP A 216 11.80 -3.54 0.53
CA ASP A 216 11.54 -4.77 1.30
C ASP A 216 10.35 -4.61 2.26
N LEU A 217 10.19 -3.43 2.88
CA LEU A 217 9.10 -3.20 3.83
C LEU A 217 7.74 -3.27 3.14
N HIS A 218 7.64 -2.74 1.91
CA HIS A 218 6.44 -2.85 1.11
C HIS A 218 6.17 -4.32 0.75
N THR A 219 7.18 -5.05 0.26
CA THR A 219 7.04 -6.48 -0.05
C THR A 219 6.60 -7.29 1.18
N TRP A 220 7.18 -7.01 2.35
CA TRP A 220 6.82 -7.67 3.61
C TRP A 220 5.37 -7.38 4.01
N ALA A 221 4.94 -6.13 3.93
CA ALA A 221 3.56 -5.75 4.22
C ALA A 221 2.56 -6.47 3.28
N VAL A 222 2.86 -6.53 1.98
CA VAL A 222 2.03 -7.24 0.99
C VAL A 222 1.94 -8.73 1.31
N ARG A 223 3.06 -9.38 1.65
CA ARG A 223 3.07 -10.82 2.00
C ARG A 223 2.30 -11.11 3.29
N LEU A 224 2.45 -10.26 4.30
CA LEU A 224 1.67 -10.38 5.53
C LEU A 224 0.17 -10.18 5.26
N GLN A 225 -0.21 -9.22 4.42
CA GLN A 225 -1.60 -9.01 4.04
C GLN A 225 -2.20 -10.24 3.35
N GLN A 226 -1.49 -10.82 2.37
CA GLN A 226 -1.91 -12.04 1.67
C GLN A 226 -2.15 -13.19 2.66
N TYR A 227 -1.24 -13.38 3.62
CA TYR A 227 -1.41 -14.36 4.69
C TYR A 227 -2.68 -14.11 5.51
N LEU A 228 -2.86 -12.88 6.00
CA LEU A 228 -4.01 -12.50 6.83
C LEU A 228 -5.34 -12.68 6.09
N VAL A 229 -5.41 -12.34 4.80
CA VAL A 229 -6.62 -12.54 3.97
C VAL A 229 -6.94 -14.03 3.84
N ALA A 230 -5.95 -14.86 3.48
CA ALA A 230 -6.15 -16.29 3.30
C ALA A 230 -6.63 -16.99 4.58
N HIS A 231 -6.25 -16.47 5.75
CA HIS A 231 -6.62 -17.05 7.04
C HIS A 231 -7.84 -16.40 7.70
N ALA A 232 -8.27 -15.22 7.25
CA ALA A 232 -9.52 -14.60 7.69
C ALA A 232 -10.74 -15.43 7.28
N ASP A 233 -10.69 -16.05 6.10
CA ASP A 233 -11.76 -16.92 5.59
C ASP A 233 -11.68 -18.35 6.14
N ALA A 234 -10.49 -18.79 6.55
CA ALA A 234 -10.22 -20.14 7.05
C ALA A 234 -10.60 -20.31 8.53
N SER A 235 -10.79 -19.22 9.27
CA SER A 235 -11.57 -19.27 10.49
C SER A 235 -13.03 -19.53 10.07
N PRO A 236 -13.58 -20.76 10.25
CA PRO A 236 -15.04 -20.87 10.26
C PRO A 236 -15.53 -19.81 11.24
N PRO A 237 -16.64 -19.11 10.98
CA PRO A 237 -17.19 -18.20 11.97
C PRO A 237 -17.30 -19.04 13.22
N ALA A 238 -16.38 -18.84 14.16
CA ALA A 238 -16.47 -19.43 15.47
C ALA A 238 -17.87 -19.03 15.86
N GLU A 239 -18.74 -20.00 16.13
CA GLU A 239 -20.06 -19.74 16.67
C GLU A 239 -19.80 -18.85 17.87
N ALA A 240 -19.86 -17.54 17.63
CA ALA A 240 -19.64 -16.53 18.63
C ALA A 240 -20.79 -16.85 19.56
N PRO A 241 -20.51 -17.34 20.78
CA PRO A 241 -21.56 -17.78 21.68
C PRO A 241 -22.50 -16.61 21.74
N HIS A 242 -23.71 -16.75 21.18
CA HIS A 242 -24.65 -15.67 20.87
C HIS A 242 -24.44 -14.57 21.89
N ARG A 243 -23.62 -13.58 21.52
CA ARG A 243 -23.18 -12.56 22.46
C ARG A 243 -24.44 -11.73 22.51
N GLU A 244 -25.31 -12.03 23.46
CA GLU A 244 -26.57 -11.32 23.67
C GLU A 244 -26.17 -9.85 23.63
N GLU A 245 -26.45 -9.20 22.48
CA GLU A 245 -26.07 -7.82 22.27
C GLU A 245 -26.80 -7.08 23.37
N HIS A 246 -26.03 -6.55 24.33
CA HIS A 246 -26.59 -5.93 25.50
C HIS A 246 -27.60 -4.90 25.00
N PRO A 247 -28.87 -4.91 25.48
CA PRO A 247 -29.95 -4.15 24.84
C PRO A 247 -29.63 -2.66 24.70
N GLN A 248 -28.80 -2.12 25.60
CA GLN A 248 -28.32 -0.74 25.53
C GLN A 248 -27.33 -0.47 24.39
N VAL A 249 -26.55 -1.46 23.93
CA VAL A 249 -25.66 -1.33 22.79
C VAL A 249 -26.47 -1.23 21.50
N ALA A 250 -27.43 -2.14 21.31
CA ALA A 250 -28.35 -2.09 20.17
C ALA A 250 -29.15 -0.78 20.16
N GLU A 251 -29.65 -0.36 21.33
CA GLU A 251 -30.34 0.92 21.50
C GLU A 251 -29.42 2.12 21.19
N GLY A 252 -28.21 2.15 21.72
CA GLY A 252 -27.25 3.23 21.48
C GLY A 252 -26.83 3.36 20.02
N ILE A 253 -26.57 2.24 19.34
CA ILE A 253 -26.28 2.25 17.90
C ILE A 253 -27.49 2.75 17.11
N ARG A 254 -28.71 2.34 17.48
CA ARG A 254 -29.94 2.79 16.83
C ARG A 254 -30.19 4.29 17.00
N GLU A 255 -29.91 4.85 18.18
CA GLU A 255 -30.20 6.26 18.50
C GLU A 255 -29.09 7.23 18.09
N HIS A 256 -27.84 6.81 18.21
CA HIS A 256 -26.67 7.69 18.11
C HIS A 256 -25.68 7.25 17.02
N GLY A 257 -25.92 6.12 16.36
CA GLY A 257 -25.17 5.68 15.19
C GLY A 257 -23.67 5.53 15.48
N ASP A 258 -22.86 6.11 14.58
CA ASP A 258 -21.40 5.98 14.61
C ASP A 258 -20.76 6.71 15.81
N ALA A 259 -21.41 7.73 16.38
CA ALA A 259 -20.92 8.37 17.61
C ALA A 259 -20.89 7.37 18.78
N PHE A 260 -21.92 6.53 18.90
CA PHE A 260 -21.94 5.50 19.93
C PHE A 260 -20.95 4.37 19.63
N ARG A 261 -20.78 4.01 18.34
CA ARG A 261 -19.74 3.05 17.95
C ARG A 261 -18.34 3.55 18.32
N ALA A 262 -18.05 4.82 18.09
CA ALA A 262 -16.79 5.46 18.49
C ALA A 262 -16.58 5.46 20.01
N PHE A 263 -17.65 5.68 20.78
CA PHE A 263 -17.59 5.60 22.24
C PHE A 263 -17.23 4.19 22.74
N LEU A 264 -17.72 3.15 22.07
CA LEU A 264 -17.42 1.75 22.41
C LEU A 264 -15.99 1.31 22.10
N THR A 265 -15.26 2.07 21.26
CA THR A 265 -13.85 1.79 21.00
C THR A 265 -12.90 2.45 22.01
N LEU A 266 -13.42 3.29 22.92
CA LEU A 266 -12.59 3.90 23.96
C LEU A 266 -12.11 2.83 24.96
N PRO A 267 -10.85 2.89 25.40
CA PRO A 267 -10.25 1.85 26.24
C PRO A 267 -10.94 1.68 27.60
N ASP A 268 -11.53 2.76 28.14
CA ASP A 268 -12.17 2.78 29.45
C ASP A 268 -13.70 2.54 29.40
N THR A 269 -14.23 2.18 28.22
CA THR A 269 -15.66 1.91 28.02
C THR A 269 -15.95 0.41 28.20
N ASP A 270 -16.65 0.07 29.29
CA ASP A 270 -17.22 -1.26 29.46
C ASP A 270 -18.58 -1.37 28.76
N SER A 271 -18.61 -2.08 27.63
CA SER A 271 -19.84 -2.33 26.84
C SER A 271 -20.94 -3.09 27.58
N ARG A 272 -20.65 -3.67 28.76
CA ARG A 272 -21.63 -4.35 29.62
C ARG A 272 -22.13 -3.49 30.78
N ALA A 273 -21.67 -2.24 30.88
CA ALA A 273 -22.13 -1.34 31.93
C ALA A 273 -23.64 -1.08 31.80
N SER A 274 -24.36 -1.09 32.92
CA SER A 274 -25.81 -0.86 32.94
C SER A 274 -26.19 0.62 32.73
N ASP A 275 -25.21 1.52 32.77
CA ASP A 275 -25.36 2.98 32.60
C ASP A 275 -24.66 3.48 31.33
N LEU A 276 -24.43 2.59 30.36
CA LEU A 276 -23.61 2.87 29.17
C LEU A 276 -24.11 4.06 28.35
N LEU A 277 -25.44 4.16 28.16
CA LEU A 277 -26.06 5.27 27.42
C LEU A 277 -25.95 6.60 28.16
N ASP A 278 -26.08 6.58 29.48
CA ASP A 278 -25.97 7.79 30.30
C ASP A 278 -24.51 8.28 30.31
N ARG A 279 -23.54 7.36 30.39
CA ARG A 279 -22.12 7.68 30.22
C ARG A 279 -21.86 8.28 28.85
N PHE A 280 -22.31 7.65 27.77
CA PHE A 280 -22.16 8.20 26.42
C PHE A 280 -22.67 9.64 26.35
N ARG A 281 -23.89 9.91 26.83
CA ARG A 281 -24.48 11.25 26.80
C ARG A 281 -23.73 12.26 27.66
N ALA A 282 -23.12 11.82 28.77
CA ALA A 282 -22.35 12.68 29.65
C ALA A 282 -20.96 13.02 29.08
N PHE A 283 -20.32 12.08 28.39
CA PHE A 283 -18.97 12.26 27.86
C PHE A 283 -18.95 12.81 26.44
N TYR A 284 -19.96 12.54 25.62
CA TYR A 284 -19.99 12.97 24.23
C TYR A 284 -20.08 14.49 24.08
N ILE A 285 -19.13 15.06 23.35
CA ILE A 285 -19.05 16.51 23.08
C ILE A 285 -19.66 16.82 21.71
N GLY A 286 -19.26 16.11 20.66
CA GLY A 286 -19.73 16.39 19.31
C GLY A 286 -19.10 15.56 18.20
N THR A 287 -19.60 15.77 16.98
CA THR A 287 -19.09 15.21 15.73
C THR A 287 -18.62 16.34 14.83
N TYR A 288 -17.46 16.15 14.21
CA TYR A 288 -16.84 17.11 13.31
C TYR A 288 -16.49 16.43 11.97
N PRO A 289 -16.66 17.13 10.84
CA PRO A 289 -16.32 16.59 9.52
C PRO A 289 -14.80 16.52 9.27
N GLY A 290 -14.01 17.23 10.07
CA GLY A 290 -12.57 17.32 9.90
C GLY A 290 -11.87 17.75 11.18
N MET A 291 -10.55 17.52 11.22
CA MET A 291 -9.72 17.90 12.36
C MET A 291 -9.65 19.42 12.51
N ASP A 292 -9.62 20.17 11.41
CA ASP A 292 -9.56 21.63 11.47
C ASP A 292 -10.81 22.24 12.14
N GLU A 293 -12.01 21.77 11.78
CA GLU A 293 -13.27 22.20 12.41
C GLU A 293 -13.31 21.86 13.90
N LEU A 294 -12.85 20.65 14.25
CA LEU A 294 -12.73 20.20 15.64
C LEU A 294 -11.82 21.13 16.44
N LEU A 295 -10.61 21.39 15.93
CA LEU A 295 -9.66 22.26 16.63
C LEU A 295 -10.19 23.69 16.75
N ILE A 296 -10.89 24.18 15.74
CA ILE A 296 -11.53 25.48 15.75
C ILE A 296 -12.60 25.62 16.83
N ASP A 297 -13.35 24.55 17.10
CA ASP A 297 -14.46 24.57 18.05
C ASP A 297 -14.00 24.28 19.49
N LEU A 298 -13.09 23.32 19.67
CA LEU A 298 -12.64 22.89 21.00
C LEU A 298 -11.51 23.73 21.57
N THR A 299 -10.78 24.48 20.74
CA THR A 299 -9.63 25.27 21.18
C THR A 299 -9.78 26.75 20.83
N ASP A 300 -9.04 27.60 21.54
CA ASP A 300 -8.97 29.04 21.25
C ASP A 300 -8.12 29.36 20.00
N ILE A 301 -7.93 28.41 19.08
CA ILE A 301 -7.09 28.60 17.88
C ILE A 301 -7.54 29.79 17.03
N ARG A 302 -8.83 30.15 17.02
CA ARG A 302 -9.32 31.37 16.36
C ARG A 302 -8.72 32.64 16.99
N HIS A 303 -8.63 32.70 18.32
CA HIS A 303 -8.02 33.83 19.02
C HIS A 303 -6.51 33.84 18.81
N TRP A 304 -5.85 32.69 18.81
CA TRP A 304 -4.40 32.61 18.55
C TRP A 304 -4.06 33.01 17.11
N ARG A 305 -4.81 32.52 16.11
CA ARG A 305 -4.63 32.91 14.69
C ARG A 305 -4.80 34.42 14.52
N ARG A 306 -5.79 35.03 15.18
CA ARG A 306 -5.96 36.49 15.18
C ARG A 306 -4.77 37.21 15.79
N ALA A 307 -4.30 36.77 16.96
CA ALA A 307 -3.16 37.38 17.65
C ALA A 307 -1.85 37.27 16.84
N VAL A 308 -1.64 36.14 16.16
CA VAL A 308 -0.51 35.95 15.23
C VAL A 308 -0.63 36.90 14.05
N SER A 309 -1.79 36.97 13.39
CA SER A 309 -2.03 37.89 12.27
C SER A 309 -1.80 39.35 12.65
N GLU A 310 -2.31 39.79 13.80
CA GLU A 310 -2.09 41.17 14.29
C GLU A 310 -0.61 41.46 14.59
N LEU A 311 0.13 40.46 15.08
CA LEU A 311 1.57 40.57 15.32
C LEU A 311 2.35 40.67 14.00
N GLU A 312 2.02 39.83 13.01
CA GLU A 312 2.65 39.84 11.70
C GLU A 312 2.45 41.20 11.01
N ASP A 313 1.21 41.71 11.00
CA ASP A 313 0.88 43.00 10.39
C ASP A 313 1.65 44.14 11.05
N ARG A 314 1.76 44.11 12.39
CA ARG A 314 2.48 45.13 13.15
C ARG A 314 4.00 45.13 12.86
N LEU A 315 4.57 43.97 12.55
CA LEU A 315 6.01 43.81 12.32
C LEU A 315 6.39 43.78 10.84
N GLY A 316 5.42 43.71 9.92
CA GLY A 316 5.66 43.61 8.48
C GLY A 316 6.21 42.24 8.06
N ILE A 317 5.83 41.18 8.77
CA ILE A 317 6.34 39.81 8.57
C ILE A 317 5.23 38.82 8.18
N ASN A 318 4.25 39.29 7.41
CA ASN A 318 3.11 38.48 6.99
C ASN A 318 3.55 37.20 6.26
N GLY A 319 3.09 36.05 6.77
CA GLY A 319 3.38 34.73 6.22
C GLY A 319 4.67 34.08 6.74
N TYR A 320 5.43 34.75 7.63
CA TYR A 320 6.63 34.18 8.24
C TYR A 320 6.34 33.41 9.53
N VAL A 321 5.16 33.58 10.14
CA VAL A 321 4.77 32.91 11.38
C VAL A 321 3.52 32.08 11.14
N GLN A 322 3.61 30.78 11.40
CA GLN A 322 2.47 29.87 11.35
C GLN A 322 2.31 29.16 12.68
N LEU A 323 1.04 28.92 13.06
CA LEU A 323 0.74 28.05 14.17
C LEU A 323 1.02 26.60 13.76
N ASP A 324 1.73 25.89 14.62
CA ASP A 324 2.01 24.47 14.46
C ASP A 324 0.73 23.67 14.74
N SER A 325 -0.02 23.33 13.68
CA SER A 325 -1.28 22.60 13.77
C SER A 325 -1.08 21.20 14.38
N THR A 326 0.04 20.54 14.11
CA THR A 326 0.37 19.23 14.66
C THR A 326 0.50 19.26 16.17
N ARG A 327 1.15 20.29 16.73
CA ARG A 327 1.22 20.46 18.20
C ARG A 327 -0.13 20.78 18.82
N ILE A 328 -0.95 21.58 18.16
CA ILE A 328 -2.29 21.92 18.64
C ILE A 328 -3.18 20.67 18.64
N GLU A 329 -3.10 19.84 17.60
CA GLU A 329 -3.78 18.54 17.57
C GLU A 329 -3.31 17.63 18.70
N ALA A 330 -2.00 17.51 18.93
CA ALA A 330 -1.46 16.69 20.01
C ALA A 330 -2.00 17.14 21.39
N MET A 331 -2.04 18.46 21.63
CA MET A 331 -2.62 19.04 22.84
C MET A 331 -4.13 18.74 22.98
N ALA A 332 -4.87 18.79 21.86
CA ALA A 332 -6.29 18.44 21.87
C ALA A 332 -6.49 16.96 22.21
N ARG A 333 -5.71 16.04 21.63
CA ARG A 333 -5.75 14.61 21.95
C ARG A 333 -5.29 14.28 23.38
N GLU A 334 -4.48 15.14 23.99
CA GLU A 334 -4.13 15.01 25.41
C GLU A 334 -5.34 15.36 26.30
N THR A 335 -6.14 16.34 25.90
CA THR A 335 -7.28 16.85 26.67
C THR A 335 -8.56 16.03 26.46
N TRP A 336 -8.81 15.55 25.25
CA TRP A 336 -10.03 14.85 24.85
C TRP A 336 -9.73 13.51 24.20
N ASP A 337 -10.69 12.58 24.28
CA ASP A 337 -10.66 11.37 23.48
C ASP A 337 -11.26 11.65 22.10
N ILE A 338 -10.45 11.50 21.06
CA ILE A 338 -10.80 11.84 19.67
C ILE A 338 -10.67 10.60 18.78
N VAL A 339 -11.80 10.10 18.30
CA VAL A 339 -11.91 8.87 17.50
C VAL A 339 -12.41 9.19 16.10
N GLN A 340 -11.80 8.60 15.07
CA GLN A 340 -12.26 8.72 13.69
C GLN A 340 -13.03 7.46 13.27
N ILE A 341 -14.27 7.63 12.79
CA ILE A 341 -15.02 6.57 12.11
C ILE A 341 -15.49 7.13 10.76
N GLY A 342 -15.04 6.49 9.68
CA GLY A 342 -15.27 6.98 8.33
C GLY A 342 -14.64 8.37 8.13
N GLN A 343 -15.44 9.32 7.65
CA GLN A 343 -15.01 10.70 7.38
C GLN A 343 -15.29 11.66 8.54
N SER A 344 -15.70 11.16 9.72
CA SER A 344 -16.10 12.00 10.84
C SER A 344 -15.26 11.73 12.09
N TRP A 345 -15.04 12.79 12.84
CA TRP A 345 -14.31 12.81 14.10
C TRP A 345 -15.30 12.96 15.26
N TYR A 346 -15.22 12.07 16.24
CA TYR A 346 -16.08 12.04 17.41
C TYR A 346 -15.26 12.35 18.65
N VAL A 347 -15.77 13.24 19.50
CA VAL A 347 -15.03 13.79 20.63
C VAL A 347 -15.76 13.49 21.92
N PHE A 348 -15.00 13.00 22.90
CA PHE A 348 -15.47 12.69 24.23
C PHE A 348 -14.59 13.37 25.29
N ASN A 349 -15.20 13.77 26.40
CA ASN A 349 -14.45 14.11 27.60
C ASN A 349 -13.73 12.86 28.13
N LYS A 350 -12.53 13.05 28.69
CA LYS A 350 -11.79 12.02 29.43
C LYS A 350 -12.29 11.88 30.87
#